data_AF-A0A496ZPR1-F1
#
_entry.id   AF-A0A496ZPR1-F1
#
_cell.length_a   1.000
_cell.length_b   1.000
_cell.length_c   1.000
_cell.angle_alpha   90.00
_cell.angle_beta   90.00
_cell.angle_gamma   90.00
#
_symmetry.space_group_name_H-M   'P 1'
#
loop_
_entity.id
_entity.type
_entity.pdbx_description
1 polymer ?
#
loop_
_entity_poly.entity_id
_entity_poly.type
_entity_poly.pdbx_seq_one_letter_code
_entity_poly.pdbx_strand_id
1 'polypeptide(L)'
;MRRNLLCTKLEENLDLGNILLYKPYKNILINLRNLVVNIKAKDFDPIAKVYDGLLSAPEEVKEYYESLLGITSYYNHSQGGKGKYIEKKIASSYELCSLDIELNKLPFWFEHPDIHKKKGIFTQQKLTTEEKRILKTSEWDWLGDRNVNTDIGNILQSENTLILCELKNRVDSGGTAARREIWTSEKFGIYVDYLESNKKIFRKNTEEFSFVELLEYFGFKNLEIYLGVLFDITDNPASIETDKINGFYSSSKQGFKYLTNIISSSDNLQILDQNNYKLSVIFKPFYSELQVKISALYGDDITSTLFRRELPVSELLLLKYDDIWFSLLLSIEERTNLLKFQKNYTTITLKLLERDSIFRTKYYNLMTSECEESILKETVKYVLDNYNDSFISELLPSNKTKESYLADILQFLCATEP
;
A
#
# COMPACT_ATOMS: atom_id res chain seq x y z
N MET A 1 26.43 14.24 5.23
CA MET A 1 26.40 12.79 5.54
C MET A 1 25.00 12.29 5.88
N ARG A 2 24.15 13.12 6.47
CA ARG A 2 22.80 12.74 6.89
C ARG A 2 21.90 12.40 5.69
N ARG A 3 21.17 11.29 5.80
CA ARG A 3 20.12 10.84 4.89
C ARG A 3 18.75 11.27 5.40
N ASN A 4 17.79 11.46 4.51
CA ASN A 4 16.41 11.76 4.92
C ASN A 4 15.65 10.44 5.17
N LEU A 5 15.84 9.84 6.34
CA LEU A 5 15.25 8.54 6.69
C LEU A 5 14.03 8.74 7.59
N LEU A 6 12.91 8.15 7.20
CA LEU A 6 11.69 8.10 8.00
C LEU A 6 11.86 7.13 9.18
N CYS A 7 12.50 5.98 8.96
CA CYS A 7 12.60 4.90 9.96
C CYS A 7 13.58 5.20 11.11
N THR A 8 14.32 6.31 11.04
CA THR A 8 15.15 6.82 12.15
C THR A 8 14.38 7.78 13.07
N LYS A 9 13.18 8.21 12.68
CA LYS A 9 12.35 9.10 13.50
C LYS A 9 11.61 8.31 14.59
N LEU A 10 11.28 8.99 15.68
CA LEU A 10 10.44 8.42 16.74
C LEU A 10 8.98 8.30 16.26
N GLU A 11 8.41 7.08 16.25
CA GLU A 11 7.05 6.81 15.72
C GLU A 11 5.98 7.72 16.36
N GLU A 12 6.12 8.01 17.65
CA GLU A 12 5.21 8.87 18.44
C GLU A 12 5.14 10.32 17.96
N ASN A 13 6.17 10.80 17.26
CA ASN A 13 6.24 12.17 16.75
C ASN A 13 5.79 12.28 15.28
N LEU A 14 5.42 11.16 14.65
CA LEU A 14 5.04 11.14 13.25
C LEU A 14 3.57 11.50 13.06
N ASP A 15 3.28 12.33 12.06
CA ASP A 15 1.92 12.50 11.58
C ASP A 15 1.37 11.22 10.94
N LEU A 16 0.05 11.18 10.75
CA LEU A 16 -0.64 10.02 10.17
C LEU A 16 -0.03 9.56 8.85
N GLY A 17 0.25 10.49 7.91
CA GLY A 17 0.78 10.16 6.60
C GLY A 17 2.14 9.48 6.67
N ASN A 18 3.00 9.96 7.58
CA ASN A 18 4.30 9.36 7.84
C ASN A 18 4.18 7.99 8.55
N ILE A 19 3.25 7.83 9.50
CA ILE A 19 3.00 6.53 10.16
C ILE A 19 2.58 5.46 9.14
N LEU A 20 1.81 5.82 8.10
CA LEU A 20 1.39 4.88 7.05
C LEU A 20 2.57 4.23 6.32
N LEU A 21 3.68 4.95 6.19
CA LEU A 21 4.89 4.52 5.50
C LEU A 21 5.91 3.88 6.44
N TYR A 22 5.98 4.39 7.67
CA TYR A 22 6.96 3.98 8.66
C TYR A 22 6.98 2.45 8.85
N LYS A 23 5.83 1.84 9.16
CA LYS A 23 5.77 0.40 9.45
C LYS A 23 6.11 -0.49 8.25
N PRO A 24 5.54 -0.26 7.05
CA PRO A 24 5.95 -0.99 5.85
C PRO A 24 7.45 -0.88 5.57
N TYR A 25 8.02 0.34 5.65
CA TYR A 25 9.44 0.55 5.42
C TYR A 25 10.30 -0.16 6.45
N LYS A 26 9.95 -0.02 7.74
CA LYS A 26 10.63 -0.67 8.85
C LYS A 26 10.70 -2.19 8.66
N ASN A 27 9.59 -2.82 8.28
CA ASN A 27 9.54 -4.26 8.01
C ASN A 27 10.47 -4.68 6.85
N ILE A 28 10.52 -3.90 5.77
CA ILE A 28 11.44 -4.16 4.66
C ILE A 28 12.89 -4.03 5.14
N LEU A 29 13.21 -2.93 5.82
CA LEU A 29 14.56 -2.63 6.32
C LEU A 29 15.07 -3.69 7.30
N ILE A 30 14.24 -4.16 8.23
CA ILE A 30 14.61 -5.24 9.18
C ILE A 30 14.97 -6.53 8.43
N ASN A 31 14.23 -6.87 7.37
CA ASN A 31 14.54 -8.05 6.56
C ASN A 31 15.83 -7.87 5.74
N LEU A 32 16.04 -6.69 5.15
CA LEU A 32 17.30 -6.34 4.51
C LEU A 32 18.49 -6.46 5.48
N ARG A 33 18.33 -5.97 6.72
CA ARG A 33 19.31 -6.13 7.80
C ARG A 33 19.65 -7.61 8.02
N ASN A 34 18.64 -8.48 8.11
CA ASN A 34 18.85 -9.91 8.30
C ASN A 34 19.70 -10.53 7.15
N LEU A 35 19.43 -10.15 5.90
CA LEU A 35 20.20 -10.63 4.75
C LEU A 35 21.67 -10.20 4.82
N VAL A 36 21.96 -8.98 5.27
CA VAL A 36 23.33 -8.46 5.36
C VAL A 36 24.10 -8.89 6.61
N VAL A 37 23.45 -9.54 7.59
CA VAL A 37 24.15 -10.07 8.79
C VAL A 37 24.25 -11.58 8.80
N ASN A 38 23.31 -12.28 8.16
CA ASN A 38 23.23 -13.73 8.20
C ASN A 38 23.66 -14.35 6.86
N ILE A 39 24.89 -14.86 6.82
CA ILE A 39 25.44 -15.51 5.61
C ILE A 39 24.60 -16.72 5.14
N LYS A 40 23.86 -17.37 6.05
CA LYS A 40 23.02 -18.53 5.75
C LYS A 40 21.60 -18.16 5.35
N ALA A 41 21.20 -16.89 5.43
CA ALA A 41 19.93 -16.47 4.86
C ALA A 41 19.95 -16.82 3.37
N LYS A 42 19.07 -17.71 2.93
CA LYS A 42 19.01 -18.19 1.54
C LYS A 42 18.07 -17.30 0.75
N ASP A 43 18.57 -16.78 -0.37
CA ASP A 43 17.75 -16.01 -1.32
C ASP A 43 17.35 -16.85 -2.54
N PHE A 44 18.13 -17.89 -2.86
CA PHE A 44 17.94 -18.74 -4.03
C PHE A 44 18.01 -20.23 -3.69
N ASP A 45 17.02 -20.99 -4.18
CA ASP A 45 17.12 -22.43 -4.26
C ASP A 45 18.03 -22.87 -5.44
N PRO A 46 18.46 -24.14 -5.49
CA PRO A 46 19.34 -24.62 -6.56
C PRO A 46 18.83 -24.42 -7.99
N ILE A 47 17.52 -24.47 -8.21
CA ILE A 47 16.91 -24.28 -9.54
C ILE A 47 17.00 -22.82 -9.92
N ALA A 48 16.64 -21.90 -9.01
CA ALA A 48 16.75 -20.47 -9.26
C ALA A 48 18.21 -20.06 -9.57
N LYS A 49 19.20 -20.64 -8.87
CA LYS A 49 20.62 -20.41 -9.17
C LYS A 49 21.03 -20.82 -10.59
N VAL A 50 20.45 -21.88 -11.13
CA VAL A 50 20.69 -22.30 -12.52
C VAL A 50 19.97 -21.38 -13.49
N TYR A 51 18.68 -21.14 -13.24
CA TYR A 51 17.81 -20.37 -14.13
C TYR A 51 18.28 -18.93 -14.30
N ASP A 52 18.64 -18.27 -13.20
CA ASP A 52 19.15 -16.90 -13.20
C ASP A 52 20.64 -16.82 -13.61
N GLY A 53 21.28 -17.95 -13.98
CA GLY A 53 22.66 -17.98 -14.45
C GLY A 53 23.71 -17.72 -13.36
N LEU A 54 23.34 -17.74 -12.07
CA LEU A 54 24.27 -17.53 -10.94
C LEU A 54 25.42 -18.54 -10.91
N LEU A 55 25.18 -19.77 -11.38
CA LEU A 55 26.24 -20.79 -11.47
C LEU A 55 27.24 -20.54 -12.60
N SER A 56 26.85 -19.78 -13.61
CA SER A 56 27.67 -19.47 -14.79
C SER A 56 28.29 -18.07 -14.72
N ALA A 57 27.93 -17.27 -13.70
CA ALA A 57 28.49 -15.94 -13.50
C ALA A 57 29.99 -16.01 -13.19
N PRO A 58 30.83 -15.13 -13.78
CA PRO A 58 32.25 -15.04 -13.47
C PRO A 58 32.49 -14.79 -11.98
N GLU A 59 33.57 -15.37 -11.42
CA GLU A 59 33.88 -15.27 -9.98
C GLU A 59 34.03 -13.82 -9.50
N GLU A 60 34.42 -12.89 -10.38
CA GLU A 60 34.62 -11.49 -10.02
C GLU A 60 33.32 -10.74 -9.69
N VAL A 61 32.19 -11.18 -10.28
CA VAL A 61 30.88 -10.52 -10.17
C VAL A 61 29.82 -11.40 -9.51
N LYS A 62 30.13 -12.67 -9.27
CA LYS A 62 29.17 -13.68 -8.81
C LYS A 62 28.46 -13.28 -7.53
N GLU A 63 29.18 -12.87 -6.49
CA GLU A 63 28.58 -12.48 -5.21
C GLU A 63 27.77 -11.18 -5.33
N TYR A 64 28.22 -10.25 -6.17
CA TYR A 64 27.47 -9.03 -6.45
C TYR A 64 26.16 -9.33 -7.17
N TYR A 65 26.21 -10.20 -8.18
CA TYR A 65 25.04 -10.62 -8.94
C TYR A 65 24.05 -11.40 -8.07
N GLU A 66 24.52 -12.33 -7.22
CA GLU A 66 23.69 -13.03 -6.23
C GLU A 66 23.02 -12.03 -5.27
N SER A 67 23.77 -11.05 -4.78
CA SER A 67 23.25 -10.02 -3.86
C SER A 67 22.23 -9.11 -4.54
N LEU A 68 22.51 -8.67 -5.77
CA LEU A 68 21.61 -7.82 -6.55
C LEU A 68 20.27 -8.50 -6.77
N LEU A 69 20.28 -9.75 -7.26
CA LEU A 69 19.05 -10.49 -7.50
C LEU A 69 18.31 -10.78 -6.19
N GLY A 70 19.01 -11.21 -5.13
CA GLY A 70 18.39 -11.61 -3.87
C GLY A 70 17.68 -10.44 -3.17
N ILE A 71 18.41 -9.31 -3.02
CA ILE A 71 17.89 -8.10 -2.38
C ILE A 71 16.72 -7.51 -3.18
N THR A 72 16.85 -7.40 -4.51
CA THR A 72 15.80 -6.81 -5.35
C THR A 72 14.58 -7.72 -5.48
N SER A 73 14.76 -9.05 -5.54
CA SER A 73 13.67 -10.02 -5.53
C SER A 73 12.82 -9.88 -4.26
N TYR A 74 13.46 -9.86 -3.08
CA TYR A 74 12.74 -9.65 -1.82
C TYR A 74 11.91 -8.34 -1.82
N TYR A 75 12.52 -7.23 -2.24
CA TYR A 75 11.82 -5.95 -2.32
C TYR A 75 10.64 -5.98 -3.31
N ASN A 76 10.82 -6.62 -4.47
CA ASN A 76 9.79 -6.77 -5.48
C ASN A 76 8.69 -7.75 -5.07
N HIS A 77 8.93 -8.68 -4.15
CA HIS A 77 7.88 -9.53 -3.58
C HIS A 77 7.16 -8.90 -2.38
N SER A 78 7.76 -7.89 -1.74
CA SER A 78 7.19 -7.14 -0.62
C SER A 78 6.07 -6.15 -1.02
N GLN A 79 5.30 -6.48 -2.07
CA GLN A 79 4.29 -5.61 -2.72
C GLN A 79 3.13 -5.20 -1.81
N GLY A 80 2.90 -5.92 -0.71
CA GLY A 80 1.77 -5.68 0.20
C GLY A 80 1.71 -4.27 0.81
N GLY A 81 2.80 -3.50 0.75
CA GLY A 81 2.84 -2.11 1.22
C GLY A 81 2.50 -1.04 0.18
N LYS A 82 2.79 -1.26 -1.11
CA LYS A 82 2.72 -0.20 -2.15
C LYS A 82 1.29 0.16 -2.54
N GLY A 83 0.45 -0.84 -2.82
CA GLY A 83 -0.98 -0.63 -3.11
C GLY A 83 -1.72 -0.07 -1.91
N LYS A 84 -1.53 -0.67 -0.74
CA LYS A 84 -2.18 -0.22 0.50
C LYS A 84 -1.76 1.18 0.94
N TYR A 85 -0.58 1.67 0.56
CA TYR A 85 -0.18 3.03 0.91
C TYR A 85 -1.13 4.07 0.31
N ILE A 86 -1.42 3.98 -0.99
CA ILE A 86 -2.26 4.99 -1.64
C ILE A 86 -3.69 4.94 -1.11
N GLU A 87 -4.21 3.74 -0.88
CA GLU A 87 -5.52 3.51 -0.27
C GLU A 87 -5.63 4.17 1.10
N LYS A 88 -4.65 3.90 1.98
CA LYS A 88 -4.61 4.50 3.32
C LYS A 88 -4.42 6.01 3.27
N LYS A 89 -3.64 6.52 2.30
CA LYS A 89 -3.43 7.97 2.15
C LYS A 89 -4.74 8.65 1.77
N ILE A 90 -5.46 8.12 0.80
CA ILE A 90 -6.78 8.62 0.40
C ILE A 90 -7.77 8.52 1.58
N ALA A 91 -7.87 7.36 2.24
CA ALA A 91 -8.75 7.18 3.40
C ALA A 91 -8.41 8.14 4.56
N SER A 92 -7.13 8.50 4.73
CA SER A 92 -6.71 9.45 5.76
C SER A 92 -7.12 10.90 5.48
N SER A 93 -7.42 11.25 4.23
CA SER A 93 -7.71 12.63 3.80
C SER A 93 -9.12 13.10 4.13
N TYR A 94 -10.05 12.21 4.47
CA TYR A 94 -11.43 12.57 4.79
C TYR A 94 -12.00 11.73 5.93
N GLU A 95 -12.81 12.33 6.80
CA GLU A 95 -13.25 11.74 8.07
C GLU A 95 -13.95 10.39 7.88
N LEU A 96 -15.00 10.35 7.06
CA LEU A 96 -15.81 9.14 6.83
C LEU A 96 -15.30 8.26 5.68
N CYS A 97 -14.11 8.56 5.14
CA CYS A 97 -13.50 7.73 4.13
C CYS A 97 -12.74 6.57 4.79
N SER A 98 -12.98 5.36 4.30
CA SER A 98 -12.37 4.13 4.81
C SER A 98 -11.87 3.26 3.67
N LEU A 99 -11.03 2.28 4.01
CA LEU A 99 -10.49 1.29 3.07
C LEU A 99 -11.04 -0.11 3.34
N ASP A 100 -10.85 -1.01 2.37
CA ASP A 100 -11.22 -2.43 2.41
C ASP A 100 -12.70 -2.62 2.77
N ILE A 101 -13.56 -1.96 1.99
CA ILE A 101 -15.00 -1.98 2.21
C ILE A 101 -15.56 -3.26 1.63
N GLU A 102 -15.98 -4.17 2.51
CA GLU A 102 -16.68 -5.39 2.12
C GLU A 102 -18.20 -5.19 2.21
N LEU A 103 -18.94 -5.69 1.22
CA LEU A 103 -20.40 -5.59 1.16
C LEU A 103 -21.06 -6.12 2.45
N ASN A 104 -20.62 -7.28 2.94
CA ASN A 104 -21.12 -7.87 4.18
C ASN A 104 -20.80 -7.07 5.47
N LYS A 105 -19.89 -6.10 5.41
CA LYS A 105 -19.48 -5.24 6.53
C LYS A 105 -20.06 -3.82 6.43
N LEU A 106 -20.82 -3.51 5.38
CA LEU A 106 -21.44 -2.20 5.21
C LEU A 106 -22.28 -1.76 6.43
N PRO A 107 -23.19 -2.58 7.00
CA PRO A 107 -23.98 -2.14 8.15
C PRO A 107 -23.10 -1.72 9.34
N PHE A 108 -22.06 -2.49 9.64
CA PHE A 108 -21.10 -2.16 10.68
C PHE A 108 -20.35 -0.85 10.37
N TRP A 109 -19.94 -0.65 9.12
CA TRP A 109 -19.29 0.59 8.72
C TRP A 109 -20.22 1.80 8.86
N PHE A 110 -21.51 1.65 8.54
CA PHE A 110 -22.49 2.72 8.67
C PHE A 110 -22.76 3.08 10.14
N GLU A 111 -22.82 2.11 11.05
CA GLU A 111 -23.00 2.35 12.49
C GLU A 111 -21.73 2.87 13.17
N HIS A 112 -20.57 2.41 12.73
CA HIS A 112 -19.28 2.68 13.39
C HIS A 112 -18.17 3.06 12.39
N PRO A 113 -18.32 4.19 11.68
CA PRO A 113 -17.40 4.59 10.61
C PRO A 113 -15.96 4.77 11.11
N ASP A 114 -15.79 5.39 12.28
CA ASP A 114 -14.47 5.64 12.86
C ASP A 114 -13.75 4.34 13.24
N ILE A 115 -14.48 3.37 13.80
CA ILE A 115 -13.92 2.07 14.19
C ILE A 115 -13.50 1.29 12.95
N HIS A 116 -14.35 1.28 11.92
CA HIS A 116 -14.05 0.64 10.65
C HIS A 116 -12.80 1.24 10.00
N LYS A 117 -12.73 2.58 9.91
CA LYS A 117 -11.58 3.30 9.37
C LYS A 117 -10.30 3.03 10.16
N LYS A 118 -10.35 3.15 11.48
CA LYS A 118 -9.20 2.93 12.36
C LYS A 118 -8.66 1.51 12.23
N LYS A 119 -9.56 0.52 12.16
CA LYS A 119 -9.22 -0.88 11.88
C LYS A 119 -8.57 -1.03 10.50
N GLY A 120 -9.10 -0.41 9.45
CA GLY A 120 -8.52 -0.47 8.11
C GLY A 120 -7.10 0.11 8.09
N ILE A 121 -6.91 1.30 8.66
CA ILE A 121 -5.62 2.01 8.61
C ILE A 121 -4.57 1.32 9.48
N PHE A 122 -4.91 0.98 10.73
CA PHE A 122 -3.96 0.58 11.76
C PHE A 122 -4.09 -0.87 12.21
N THR A 123 -4.96 -1.67 11.60
CA THR A 123 -5.37 -3.02 12.06
C THR A 123 -6.07 -2.98 13.43
N GLN A 124 -6.44 -4.14 13.97
CA GLN A 124 -7.04 -4.23 15.31
C GLN A 124 -6.08 -3.83 16.44
N GLN A 125 -4.76 -3.74 16.18
CA GLN A 125 -3.76 -3.46 17.21
C GLN A 125 -3.96 -2.09 17.88
N LYS A 126 -4.35 -1.07 17.12
CA LYS A 126 -4.60 0.28 17.66
C LYS A 126 -6.04 0.50 18.16
N LEU A 127 -6.91 -0.50 18.07
CA LEU A 127 -8.25 -0.41 18.66
C LEU A 127 -8.18 -0.55 20.19
N THR A 128 -8.97 0.25 20.89
CA THR A 128 -9.17 0.13 22.34
C THR A 128 -9.90 -1.18 22.66
N THR A 129 -9.87 -1.60 23.92
CA THR A 129 -10.62 -2.79 24.36
C THR A 129 -12.12 -2.66 24.08
N GLU A 130 -12.67 -1.45 24.23
CA GLU A 130 -14.08 -1.17 23.96
C GLU A 130 -14.40 -1.23 22.46
N GLU A 131 -13.58 -0.59 21.61
CA GLU A 131 -13.74 -0.67 20.15
C GLU A 131 -13.63 -2.12 19.64
N LYS A 132 -12.74 -2.93 20.24
CA LYS A 132 -12.63 -4.37 19.94
C LYS A 132 -13.87 -5.15 20.37
N ARG A 133 -14.55 -4.73 21.45
CA ARG A 133 -15.81 -5.32 21.89
C ARG A 133 -16.91 -5.03 20.87
N ILE A 134 -17.08 -3.76 20.50
CA ILE A 134 -18.04 -3.32 19.47
C ILE A 134 -17.85 -4.11 18.17
N LEU A 135 -16.61 -4.28 17.71
CA LEU A 135 -16.29 -5.06 16.50
C LEU A 135 -16.73 -6.54 16.59
N LYS A 136 -16.71 -7.14 17.79
CA LYS A 136 -17.09 -8.55 18.02
C LYS A 136 -18.59 -8.74 18.26
N THR A 137 -19.29 -7.70 18.68
CA THR A 137 -20.70 -7.74 19.07
C THR A 137 -21.61 -7.11 18.01
N SER A 138 -21.19 -7.07 16.74
CA SER A 138 -22.05 -6.56 15.68
C SER A 138 -23.34 -7.39 15.62
N GLU A 139 -24.48 -6.72 15.62
CA GLU A 139 -25.81 -7.34 15.58
C GLU A 139 -26.26 -7.72 14.16
N TRP A 140 -25.39 -7.50 13.17
CA TRP A 140 -25.69 -7.70 11.77
C TRP A 140 -25.18 -9.05 11.28
N ASP A 141 -26.11 -9.86 10.77
CA ASP A 141 -25.80 -11.11 10.10
C ASP A 141 -25.77 -10.91 8.57
N TRP A 142 -24.83 -11.60 7.92
CA TRP A 142 -24.73 -11.69 6.48
C TRP A 142 -25.45 -12.94 5.95
N LEU A 143 -26.43 -12.73 5.07
CA LEU A 143 -27.25 -13.79 4.45
C LEU A 143 -26.96 -13.98 2.96
N GLY A 144 -26.14 -13.12 2.35
CA GLY A 144 -25.84 -13.20 0.92
C GLY A 144 -24.92 -14.36 0.54
N ASP A 145 -25.03 -14.79 -0.72
CA ASP A 145 -24.27 -15.90 -1.31
C ASP A 145 -22.92 -15.47 -1.87
N ARG A 146 -22.79 -14.20 -2.26
CA ARG A 146 -21.57 -13.60 -2.81
C ARG A 146 -21.21 -12.33 -2.06
N ASN A 147 -19.98 -12.24 -1.58
CA ASN A 147 -19.43 -11.01 -1.00
C ASN A 147 -18.48 -10.35 -2.00
N VAL A 148 -18.35 -9.03 -1.92
CA VAL A 148 -17.45 -8.24 -2.76
C VAL A 148 -16.75 -7.21 -1.91
N ASN A 149 -15.51 -6.89 -2.26
CA ASN A 149 -14.74 -5.83 -1.62
C ASN A 149 -14.43 -4.70 -2.61
N THR A 150 -14.30 -3.48 -2.10
CA THR A 150 -13.78 -2.32 -2.83
C THR A 150 -12.68 -1.66 -2.01
N ASP A 151 -11.63 -1.22 -2.68
CA ASP A 151 -10.43 -0.68 -2.04
C ASP A 151 -10.73 0.49 -1.10
N ILE A 152 -11.62 1.41 -1.51
CA ILE A 152 -11.98 2.61 -0.76
C ILE A 152 -13.49 2.81 -0.78
N GLY A 153 -14.04 3.37 0.29
CA GLY A 153 -15.37 3.97 0.28
C GLY A 153 -15.42 5.28 1.06
N ASN A 154 -16.41 6.11 0.75
CA ASN A 154 -16.71 7.32 1.49
C ASN A 154 -18.22 7.49 1.70
N ILE A 155 -18.59 8.09 2.82
CA ILE A 155 -19.97 8.44 3.17
C ILE A 155 -20.08 9.96 3.13
N LEU A 156 -20.84 10.48 2.17
CA LEU A 156 -21.15 11.91 2.07
C LEU A 156 -22.52 12.16 2.72
N GLN A 157 -22.52 12.35 4.04
CA GLN A 157 -23.75 12.54 4.81
C GLN A 157 -24.60 13.71 4.32
N SER A 158 -23.99 14.83 3.93
CA SER A 158 -24.72 16.00 3.42
C SER A 158 -25.46 15.75 2.11
N GLU A 159 -25.04 14.75 1.33
CA GLU A 159 -25.63 14.38 0.04
C GLU A 159 -26.47 13.09 0.12
N ASN A 160 -26.47 12.42 1.27
CA ASN A 160 -27.02 11.07 1.43
C ASN A 160 -26.44 10.09 0.39
N THR A 161 -25.13 10.17 0.17
CA THR A 161 -24.44 9.41 -0.89
C THR A 161 -23.41 8.46 -0.30
N LEU A 162 -23.47 7.20 -0.71
CA LEU A 162 -22.43 6.22 -0.51
C LEU A 162 -21.55 6.14 -1.75
N ILE A 163 -20.24 6.29 -1.60
CA ILE A 163 -19.27 6.13 -2.68
C ILE A 163 -18.41 4.90 -2.40
N LEU A 164 -18.25 4.03 -3.38
CA LEU A 164 -17.35 2.88 -3.38
C LEU A 164 -16.41 3.01 -4.58
N CYS A 165 -15.11 2.81 -4.38
CA CYS A 165 -14.11 2.99 -5.41
C CYS A 165 -13.09 1.85 -5.38
N GLU A 166 -12.95 1.19 -6.52
CA GLU A 166 -11.88 0.25 -6.81
C GLU A 166 -10.73 1.00 -7.49
N LEU A 167 -9.52 0.91 -6.96
CA LEU A 167 -8.38 1.67 -7.44
C LEU A 167 -7.44 0.83 -8.31
N LYS A 168 -6.85 1.52 -9.28
CA LYS A 168 -5.72 1.05 -10.06
C LYS A 168 -4.68 2.17 -10.11
N ASN A 169 -3.45 1.84 -9.72
CA ASN A 169 -2.39 2.82 -9.59
C ASN A 169 -2.03 3.45 -10.94
N ARG A 170 -2.01 2.65 -12.01
CA ARG A 170 -1.67 3.09 -13.36
C ARG A 170 -2.61 2.57 -14.42
N VAL A 171 -2.67 3.25 -15.57
CA VAL A 171 -3.41 2.80 -16.76
C VAL A 171 -3.03 1.40 -17.24
N ASP A 172 -1.77 1.01 -17.04
CA ASP A 172 -1.20 -0.30 -17.41
C ASP A 172 -1.17 -1.30 -16.24
N SER A 173 -1.90 -1.03 -15.15
CA SER A 173 -1.99 -1.94 -14.00
C SER A 173 -3.21 -2.86 -14.03
N GLY A 174 -3.05 -4.09 -13.53
CA GLY A 174 -4.08 -5.13 -13.43
C GLY A 174 -4.19 -6.06 -14.65
N GLY A 175 -3.72 -5.64 -15.83
CA GLY A 175 -3.84 -6.42 -17.05
C GLY A 175 -5.27 -6.42 -17.63
N THR A 176 -5.40 -6.93 -18.87
CA THR A 176 -6.67 -6.98 -19.61
C THR A 176 -7.78 -7.72 -18.86
N ALA A 177 -7.47 -8.88 -18.26
CA ALA A 177 -8.47 -9.70 -17.58
C ALA A 177 -9.04 -9.01 -16.34
N ALA A 178 -8.17 -8.56 -15.41
CA ALA A 178 -8.63 -7.93 -14.18
C ALA A 178 -9.40 -6.64 -14.44
N ARG A 179 -8.99 -5.84 -15.45
CA ARG A 179 -9.69 -4.60 -15.84
C ARG A 179 -11.09 -4.87 -16.36
N ARG A 180 -11.30 -5.99 -17.07
CA ARG A 180 -12.63 -6.44 -17.51
C ARG A 180 -13.44 -6.96 -16.33
N GLU A 181 -12.84 -7.79 -15.48
CA GLU A 181 -13.49 -8.47 -14.35
C GLU A 181 -14.18 -7.50 -13.38
N ILE A 182 -13.57 -6.34 -13.13
CA ILE A 182 -14.13 -5.28 -12.27
C ILE A 182 -15.56 -4.91 -12.67
N TRP A 183 -15.86 -4.85 -13.96
CA TRP A 183 -17.19 -4.46 -14.46
C TRP A 183 -18.17 -5.63 -14.53
N THR A 184 -17.71 -6.86 -14.46
CA THR A 184 -18.54 -8.06 -14.68
C THR A 184 -19.08 -8.63 -13.36
N SER A 185 -19.71 -9.81 -13.41
CA SER A 185 -20.29 -10.53 -12.27
C SER A 185 -19.30 -10.96 -11.17
N GLU A 186 -18.03 -10.63 -11.33
CA GLU A 186 -16.97 -10.84 -10.33
C GLU A 186 -16.85 -9.68 -9.33
N LYS A 187 -17.30 -8.47 -9.69
CA LYS A 187 -17.17 -7.29 -8.81
C LYS A 187 -18.35 -6.32 -8.90
N PHE A 188 -18.38 -5.39 -9.85
CA PHE A 188 -19.50 -4.43 -9.96
C PHE A 188 -20.82 -5.11 -10.30
N GLY A 189 -20.77 -6.21 -11.06
CA GLY A 189 -21.95 -7.03 -11.33
C GLY A 189 -22.58 -7.61 -10.07
N ILE A 190 -21.81 -7.92 -9.01
CA ILE A 190 -22.37 -8.43 -7.75
C ILE A 190 -23.30 -7.39 -7.10
N TYR A 191 -22.92 -6.11 -7.13
CA TYR A 191 -23.79 -5.04 -6.65
C TYR A 191 -25.06 -4.92 -7.50
N VAL A 192 -24.92 -4.96 -8.83
CA VAL A 192 -26.08 -4.91 -9.75
C VAL A 192 -27.02 -6.09 -9.52
N ASP A 193 -26.51 -7.30 -9.35
CA ASP A 193 -27.32 -8.50 -9.11
C ASP A 193 -28.16 -8.38 -7.82
N TYR A 194 -27.60 -7.80 -6.75
CA TYR A 194 -28.34 -7.56 -5.50
C TYR A 194 -29.34 -6.39 -5.62
N LEU A 195 -29.04 -5.37 -6.43
CA LEU A 195 -29.96 -4.29 -6.76
C LEU A 195 -31.11 -4.77 -7.65
N GLU A 196 -30.86 -5.72 -8.55
CA GLU A 196 -31.89 -6.29 -9.43
C GLU A 196 -32.81 -7.27 -8.70
N SER A 197 -32.22 -8.19 -7.94
CA SER A 197 -32.97 -9.29 -7.31
C SER A 197 -33.79 -8.87 -6.09
N ASN A 198 -33.46 -7.73 -5.48
CA ASN A 198 -34.00 -7.28 -4.19
C ASN A 198 -33.92 -8.37 -3.09
N LYS A 199 -32.95 -9.28 -3.20
CA LYS A 199 -32.77 -10.40 -2.27
C LYS A 199 -32.40 -9.84 -0.89
N LYS A 200 -33.00 -10.40 0.16
CA LYS A 200 -32.59 -10.12 1.55
C LYS A 200 -31.21 -10.72 1.81
N ILE A 201 -30.23 -9.87 2.13
CA ILE A 201 -28.83 -10.28 2.32
C ILE A 201 -28.25 -9.80 3.65
N PHE A 202 -28.98 -9.00 4.40
CA PHE A 202 -28.62 -8.58 5.76
C PHE A 202 -29.75 -8.91 6.72
N ARG A 203 -29.39 -9.19 7.98
CA ARG A 203 -30.36 -9.30 9.07
C ARG A 203 -29.87 -8.55 10.29
N LYS A 204 -30.76 -7.83 10.95
CA LYS A 204 -30.55 -7.27 12.29
C LYS A 204 -31.66 -7.78 13.19
N ASN A 205 -31.30 -8.56 14.20
CA ASN A 205 -32.28 -9.26 15.05
C ASN A 205 -33.26 -10.12 14.22
N THR A 206 -34.53 -9.73 14.12
CA THR A 206 -35.56 -10.44 13.36
C THR A 206 -35.88 -9.78 12.00
N GLU A 207 -35.32 -8.61 11.72
CA GLU A 207 -35.59 -7.86 10.50
C GLU A 207 -34.56 -8.18 9.42
N GLU A 208 -35.02 -8.39 8.19
CA GLU A 208 -34.18 -8.70 7.05
C GLU A 208 -34.25 -7.60 5.99
N PHE A 209 -33.07 -7.23 5.49
CA PHE A 209 -32.88 -6.13 4.56
C PHE A 209 -32.23 -6.65 3.27
N SER A 210 -32.77 -6.21 2.13
CA SER A 210 -32.07 -6.24 0.86
C SER A 210 -30.97 -5.19 0.84
N PHE A 211 -30.15 -5.18 -0.21
CA PHE A 211 -29.13 -4.15 -0.34
C PHE A 211 -29.72 -2.74 -0.42
N VAL A 212 -30.80 -2.58 -1.18
CA VAL A 212 -31.51 -1.29 -1.33
C VAL A 212 -32.10 -0.84 0.01
N GLU A 213 -32.81 -1.74 0.69
CA GLU A 213 -33.44 -1.42 1.98
C GLU A 213 -32.42 -1.09 3.07
N LEU A 214 -31.25 -1.75 3.07
CA LEU A 214 -30.16 -1.38 3.99
C LEU A 214 -29.71 0.06 3.73
N LEU A 215 -29.46 0.42 2.46
CA LEU A 215 -29.02 1.77 2.12
C LEU A 215 -30.07 2.81 2.53
N GLU A 216 -31.34 2.55 2.24
CA GLU A 216 -32.45 3.43 2.62
C GLU A 216 -32.65 3.52 4.14
N TYR A 217 -32.46 2.42 4.87
CA TYR A 217 -32.51 2.38 6.34
C TYR A 217 -31.48 3.33 6.97
N PHE A 218 -30.29 3.43 6.38
CA PHE A 218 -29.25 4.38 6.79
C PHE A 218 -29.39 5.77 6.12
N GLY A 219 -30.49 6.01 5.40
CA GLY A 219 -30.83 7.31 4.82
C GLY A 219 -30.15 7.63 3.49
N PHE A 220 -29.44 6.68 2.87
CA PHE A 220 -28.80 6.89 1.58
C PHE A 220 -29.82 6.98 0.45
N LYS A 221 -29.64 7.97 -0.43
CA LYS A 221 -30.42 8.18 -1.66
C LYS A 221 -29.62 7.92 -2.92
N ASN A 222 -28.29 7.92 -2.81
CA ASN A 222 -27.40 7.70 -3.94
C ASN A 222 -26.34 6.65 -3.59
N LEU A 223 -26.07 5.75 -4.54
CA LEU A 223 -24.95 4.83 -4.52
C LEU A 223 -24.07 5.11 -5.74
N GLU A 224 -22.81 5.47 -5.52
CA GLU A 224 -21.84 5.68 -6.59
C GLU A 224 -20.73 4.62 -6.50
N ILE A 225 -20.49 3.87 -7.57
CA ILE A 225 -19.47 2.82 -7.66
C ILE A 225 -18.50 3.17 -8.79
N TYR A 226 -17.21 3.26 -8.47
CA TYR A 226 -16.21 3.74 -9.42
C TYR A 226 -15.04 2.78 -9.60
N LEU A 227 -14.59 2.67 -10.85
CA LEU A 227 -13.21 2.27 -11.14
C LEU A 227 -12.35 3.55 -11.23
N GLY A 228 -11.45 3.74 -10.27
CA GLY A 228 -10.49 4.86 -10.27
C GLY A 228 -9.13 4.45 -10.84
N VAL A 229 -8.61 5.18 -11.81
CA VAL A 229 -7.24 5.04 -12.34
C VAL A 229 -6.42 6.27 -12.02
N LEU A 230 -5.38 6.12 -11.20
CA LEU A 230 -4.67 7.27 -10.63
C LEU A 230 -3.68 7.92 -11.61
N PHE A 231 -2.74 7.15 -12.17
CA PHE A 231 -1.64 7.68 -12.97
C PHE A 231 -1.56 7.08 -14.38
N ASP A 232 -0.92 7.80 -15.30
CA ASP A 232 -0.48 7.26 -16.59
C ASP A 232 0.93 6.64 -16.50
N ILE A 233 1.47 6.23 -17.64
CA ILE A 233 2.80 5.59 -17.70
C ILE A 233 3.96 6.56 -17.47
N THR A 234 3.68 7.87 -17.53
CA THR A 234 4.62 8.98 -17.32
C THR A 234 4.51 9.59 -15.92
N ASP A 235 3.80 8.92 -15.02
CA ASP A 235 3.51 9.33 -13.64
C ASP A 235 2.67 10.63 -13.52
N ASN A 236 2.04 11.07 -14.61
CA ASN A 236 1.05 12.15 -14.58
C ASN A 236 -0.34 11.62 -14.19
N PRO A 237 -1.27 12.46 -13.72
CA PRO A 237 -2.66 12.07 -13.50
C PRO A 237 -3.25 11.40 -14.75
N ALA A 238 -3.89 10.25 -14.57
CA ALA A 238 -4.43 9.50 -15.69
C ALA A 238 -5.55 10.28 -16.39
N SER A 239 -5.75 9.97 -17.67
CA SER A 239 -6.90 10.38 -18.46
C SER A 239 -7.44 9.23 -19.30
N ILE A 240 -8.68 9.35 -19.79
CA ILE A 240 -9.28 8.39 -20.73
C ILE A 240 -8.39 8.21 -21.97
N GLU A 241 -7.82 9.28 -22.51
CA GLU A 241 -6.97 9.21 -23.70
C GLU A 241 -5.66 8.45 -23.42
N THR A 242 -5.04 8.68 -22.26
CA THR A 242 -3.85 7.90 -21.87
C THR A 242 -4.16 6.41 -21.66
N ASP A 243 -5.33 6.07 -21.12
CA ASP A 243 -5.76 4.66 -20.92
C ASP A 243 -6.12 3.97 -22.25
N LYS A 244 -6.58 4.72 -23.25
CA LYS A 244 -6.80 4.18 -24.61
C LYS A 244 -5.49 3.85 -25.32
N ILE A 245 -4.48 4.70 -25.17
CA ILE A 245 -3.21 4.56 -25.89
C ILE A 245 -2.32 3.52 -25.20
N ASN A 246 -2.17 3.62 -23.87
CA ASN A 246 -1.15 2.90 -23.11
C ASN A 246 -1.74 1.89 -22.10
N GLY A 247 -3.06 1.88 -21.93
CA GLY A 247 -3.72 1.12 -20.88
C GLY A 247 -4.67 0.06 -21.40
N PHE A 248 -5.73 -0.17 -20.63
CA PHE A 248 -6.69 -1.25 -20.83
C PHE A 248 -8.12 -0.74 -21.00
N TYR A 249 -8.29 0.49 -21.50
CA TYR A 249 -9.60 1.09 -21.74
C TYR A 249 -10.53 0.19 -22.56
N SER A 250 -10.01 -0.47 -23.60
CA SER A 250 -10.79 -1.39 -24.44
C SER A 250 -11.38 -2.56 -23.64
N SER A 251 -10.64 -3.05 -22.64
CA SER A 251 -11.04 -4.15 -21.76
C SER A 251 -12.10 -3.69 -20.76
N SER A 252 -11.91 -2.50 -20.17
CA SER A 252 -12.93 -1.84 -19.35
C SER A 252 -14.20 -1.58 -20.14
N LYS A 253 -14.10 -1.14 -21.40
CA LYS A 253 -15.24 -0.91 -22.29
C LYS A 253 -16.03 -2.19 -22.59
N GLN A 254 -15.35 -3.31 -22.79
CA GLN A 254 -16.01 -4.62 -22.96
C GLN A 254 -16.76 -5.04 -21.69
N GLY A 255 -16.12 -4.92 -20.53
CA GLY A 255 -16.75 -5.22 -19.24
C GLY A 255 -17.93 -4.29 -18.93
N PHE A 256 -17.78 -2.99 -19.19
CA PHE A 256 -18.86 -2.01 -19.04
C PHE A 256 -20.04 -2.34 -19.95
N LYS A 257 -19.81 -2.73 -21.22
CA LYS A 257 -20.87 -3.15 -22.13
C LYS A 257 -21.63 -4.37 -21.59
N TYR A 258 -20.92 -5.33 -21.00
CA TYR A 258 -21.54 -6.49 -20.34
C TYR A 258 -22.46 -6.05 -19.20
N LEU A 259 -21.96 -5.19 -18.31
CA LEU A 259 -22.75 -4.65 -17.20
C LEU A 259 -24.00 -3.88 -17.66
N THR A 260 -23.86 -2.99 -18.65
CA THR A 260 -24.99 -2.23 -19.17
C THR A 260 -26.02 -3.10 -19.87
N ASN A 261 -25.59 -4.20 -20.50
CA ASN A 261 -26.51 -5.15 -21.12
C ASN A 261 -27.38 -5.83 -20.05
N ILE A 262 -26.80 -6.25 -18.91
CA ILE A 262 -27.54 -6.81 -17.78
C ILE A 262 -28.60 -5.80 -17.30
N ILE A 263 -28.18 -4.56 -17.05
CA ILE A 263 -29.08 -3.50 -16.56
C ILE A 263 -30.20 -3.23 -17.57
N SER A 264 -29.90 -3.16 -18.87
CA SER A 264 -30.89 -2.91 -19.92
C SER A 264 -31.87 -4.07 -20.13
N SER A 265 -31.44 -5.31 -19.86
CA SER A 265 -32.31 -6.48 -19.95
C SER A 265 -33.13 -6.75 -18.69
N SER A 266 -32.88 -6.00 -17.61
CA SER A 266 -33.56 -6.19 -16.34
C SER A 266 -34.97 -5.58 -16.37
N ASP A 267 -35.95 -6.34 -15.89
CA ASP A 267 -37.31 -5.83 -15.68
C ASP A 267 -37.43 -4.97 -14.41
N ASN A 268 -36.41 -4.96 -13.55
CA ASN A 268 -36.42 -4.29 -12.25
C ASN A 268 -35.59 -3.01 -12.20
N LEU A 269 -34.79 -2.73 -13.24
CA LEU A 269 -33.88 -1.58 -13.29
C LEU A 269 -34.21 -0.66 -14.46
N GLN A 270 -34.09 0.65 -14.22
CA GLN A 270 -34.30 1.68 -15.23
C GLN A 270 -33.03 2.49 -15.46
N ILE A 271 -32.50 2.47 -16.69
CA ILE A 271 -31.41 3.37 -17.08
C ILE A 271 -31.95 4.79 -17.25
N LEU A 272 -31.30 5.74 -16.58
CA LEU A 272 -31.60 7.17 -16.61
C LEU A 272 -30.64 7.93 -17.54
N ASP A 273 -29.35 7.56 -17.53
CA ASP A 273 -28.31 8.15 -18.39
C ASP A 273 -27.18 7.14 -18.66
N GLN A 274 -26.54 7.24 -19.82
CA GLN A 274 -25.41 6.39 -20.19
C GLN A 274 -24.40 7.13 -21.07
N ASN A 275 -23.12 7.05 -20.71
CA ASN A 275 -22.01 7.59 -21.46
C ASN A 275 -20.93 6.52 -21.72
N ASN A 276 -20.89 6.02 -22.96
CA ASN A 276 -19.95 4.99 -23.39
C ASN A 276 -18.49 5.45 -23.52
N TYR A 277 -18.24 6.76 -23.53
CA TYR A 277 -16.88 7.31 -23.54
C TYR A 277 -16.30 7.41 -22.12
N LYS A 278 -17.12 7.84 -21.15
CA LYS A 278 -16.74 7.88 -19.73
C LYS A 278 -16.93 6.54 -19.02
N LEU A 279 -17.47 5.54 -19.72
CA LEU A 279 -17.87 4.25 -19.15
C LEU A 279 -18.79 4.45 -17.93
N SER A 280 -19.79 5.31 -18.09
CA SER A 280 -20.70 5.73 -17.01
C SER A 280 -22.13 5.30 -17.32
N VAL A 281 -22.84 4.77 -16.33
CA VAL A 281 -24.28 4.52 -16.37
C VAL A 281 -24.92 4.99 -15.08
N ILE A 282 -26.06 5.66 -15.19
CA ILE A 282 -26.93 6.04 -14.08
C ILE A 282 -28.24 5.27 -14.26
N PHE A 283 -28.68 4.59 -13.22
CA PHE A 283 -29.92 3.83 -13.22
C PHE A 283 -30.58 3.85 -11.84
N LYS A 284 -31.82 3.38 -11.74
CA LYS A 284 -32.50 3.15 -10.46
C LYS A 284 -33.33 1.87 -10.49
N PRO A 285 -33.52 1.18 -9.35
CA PRO A 285 -34.52 0.13 -9.25
C PRO A 285 -35.94 0.71 -9.35
N PHE A 286 -36.88 0.04 -10.02
CA PHE A 286 -38.25 0.54 -10.16
C PHE A 286 -39.02 0.63 -8.84
N TYR A 287 -38.60 -0.14 -7.84
CA TYR A 287 -39.23 -0.25 -6.54
C TYR A 287 -38.63 0.69 -5.48
N SER A 288 -37.70 1.57 -5.86
CA SER A 288 -36.98 2.46 -4.95
C SER A 288 -36.65 3.80 -5.62
N GLU A 289 -36.41 4.83 -4.81
CA GLU A 289 -35.89 6.12 -5.30
C GLU A 289 -34.36 6.21 -5.21
N LEU A 290 -33.68 5.11 -4.84
CA LEU A 290 -32.22 5.01 -4.83
C LEU A 290 -31.66 5.19 -6.25
N GLN A 291 -30.88 6.24 -6.45
CA GLN A 291 -30.15 6.44 -7.70
C GLN A 291 -28.76 5.77 -7.62
N VAL A 292 -28.43 4.96 -8.62
CA VAL A 292 -27.16 4.24 -8.70
C VAL A 292 -26.36 4.75 -9.88
N LYS A 293 -25.09 5.09 -9.65
CA LYS A 293 -24.14 5.49 -10.68
C LYS A 293 -22.95 4.54 -10.67
N ILE A 294 -22.62 3.98 -11.83
CA ILE A 294 -21.40 3.19 -12.02
C ILE A 294 -20.56 3.85 -13.11
N SER A 295 -19.31 4.21 -12.82
CA SER A 295 -18.46 4.94 -13.79
C SER A 295 -16.96 4.65 -13.65
N ALA A 296 -16.19 5.00 -14.67
CA ALA A 296 -14.74 5.14 -14.53
C ALA A 296 -14.38 6.58 -14.13
N LEU A 297 -13.31 6.73 -13.33
CA LEU A 297 -12.70 8.00 -12.95
C LEU A 297 -11.20 7.93 -13.23
N TYR A 298 -10.62 9.06 -13.62
CA TYR A 298 -9.22 9.15 -14.04
C TYR A 298 -8.53 10.34 -13.37
N GLY A 299 -7.35 10.12 -12.81
CA GLY A 299 -6.54 11.17 -12.20
C GLY A 299 -7.30 11.93 -11.12
N ASP A 300 -7.30 13.25 -11.22
CA ASP A 300 -7.88 14.17 -10.24
C ASP A 300 -9.42 14.05 -10.13
N ASP A 301 -10.08 13.40 -11.09
CA ASP A 301 -11.52 13.08 -11.00
C ASP A 301 -11.81 12.18 -9.78
N ILE A 302 -10.83 11.39 -9.33
CA ILE A 302 -11.00 10.44 -8.22
C ILE A 302 -11.15 11.18 -6.90
N THR A 303 -10.22 12.07 -6.58
CA THR A 303 -10.20 12.85 -5.33
C THR A 303 -11.31 13.88 -5.31
N SER A 304 -11.58 14.53 -6.45
CA SER A 304 -12.72 15.45 -6.59
C SER A 304 -14.06 14.74 -6.41
N THR A 305 -14.21 13.51 -6.91
CA THR A 305 -15.41 12.72 -6.65
C THR A 305 -15.47 12.24 -5.20
N LEU A 306 -14.41 11.63 -4.67
CA LEU A 306 -14.42 11.08 -3.31
C LEU A 306 -14.64 12.16 -2.24
N PHE A 307 -14.03 13.34 -2.38
CA PHE A 307 -14.01 14.36 -1.33
C PHE A 307 -14.82 15.60 -1.66
N ARG A 308 -15.38 15.69 -2.87
CA ARG A 308 -16.01 16.91 -3.41
C ARG A 308 -15.07 18.13 -3.33
N ARG A 309 -13.77 17.89 -3.50
CA ARG A 309 -12.69 18.89 -3.41
C ARG A 309 -11.64 18.62 -4.46
N GLU A 310 -11.22 19.65 -5.18
CA GLU A 310 -10.10 19.57 -6.12
C GLU A 310 -8.79 19.37 -5.33
N LEU A 311 -8.32 18.13 -5.30
CA LEU A 311 -7.04 17.76 -4.69
C LEU A 311 -6.27 16.93 -5.72
N PRO A 312 -5.14 17.40 -6.26
CA PRO A 312 -4.41 16.64 -7.27
C PRO A 312 -3.96 15.27 -6.73
N VAL A 313 -4.10 14.20 -7.53
CA VAL A 313 -3.62 12.87 -7.13
C VAL A 313 -2.10 12.82 -6.98
N SER A 314 -1.37 13.75 -7.62
CA SER A 314 0.07 13.92 -7.43
C SER A 314 0.44 14.30 -6.00
N GLU A 315 -0.44 14.99 -5.25
CA GLU A 315 -0.22 15.28 -3.83
C GLU A 315 -0.31 14.03 -2.94
N LEU A 316 -0.85 12.92 -3.46
CA LEU A 316 -0.84 11.63 -2.77
C LEU A 316 0.54 10.97 -2.77
N LEU A 317 1.43 11.36 -3.70
CA LEU A 317 2.82 10.88 -3.81
C LEU A 317 3.74 11.59 -2.80
N LEU A 318 3.47 11.42 -1.50
CA LEU A 318 4.32 11.92 -0.42
C LEU A 318 5.50 11.00 -0.16
N LEU A 319 6.51 10.96 -1.04
CA LEU A 319 7.69 10.15 -0.76
C LEU A 319 8.98 10.84 -1.22
N LYS A 320 9.58 11.62 -0.32
CA LYS A 320 10.95 12.15 -0.42
C LYS A 320 11.89 11.49 0.58
N TYR A 321 11.61 10.25 0.98
CA TYR A 321 12.41 9.54 1.96
C TYR A 321 13.42 8.61 1.30
N ASP A 322 14.61 8.54 1.87
CA ASP A 322 15.71 7.78 1.32
C ASP A 322 15.65 6.30 1.69
N ASP A 323 14.84 5.92 2.70
CA ASP A 323 14.86 4.61 3.36
C ASP A 323 15.02 3.43 2.40
N ILE A 324 14.18 3.36 1.37
CA ILE A 324 14.14 2.22 0.47
C ILE A 324 15.33 2.21 -0.50
N TRP A 325 15.51 3.26 -1.30
CA TRP A 325 16.56 3.25 -2.33
C TRP A 325 17.95 3.17 -1.66
N PHE A 326 18.14 3.88 -0.55
CA PHE A 326 19.39 3.90 0.19
C PHE A 326 19.70 2.52 0.79
N SER A 327 18.74 1.92 1.49
CA SER A 327 18.94 0.63 2.14
C SER A 327 19.12 -0.50 1.14
N LEU A 328 18.46 -0.46 -0.02
CA LEU A 328 18.66 -1.46 -1.07
C LEU A 328 20.09 -1.45 -1.60
N LEU A 329 20.59 -0.27 -2.01
CA LEU A 329 21.96 -0.15 -2.52
C LEU A 329 22.99 -0.55 -1.47
N LEU A 330 22.82 -0.07 -0.23
CA LEU A 330 23.72 -0.44 0.87
C LEU A 330 23.69 -1.94 1.15
N SER A 331 22.50 -2.56 1.10
CA SER A 331 22.37 -3.99 1.38
C SER A 331 22.96 -4.87 0.29
N ILE A 332 22.91 -4.44 -0.98
CA ILE A 332 23.58 -5.15 -2.07
C ILE A 332 25.10 -5.18 -1.83
N GLU A 333 25.70 -4.03 -1.51
CA GLU A 333 27.14 -3.95 -1.21
C GLU A 333 27.52 -4.79 0.02
N GLU A 334 26.78 -4.63 1.12
CA GLU A 334 27.06 -5.34 2.36
C GLU A 334 26.85 -6.85 2.23
N ARG A 335 25.85 -7.29 1.48
CA ARG A 335 25.62 -8.71 1.20
C ARG A 335 26.72 -9.28 0.32
N THR A 336 27.16 -8.53 -0.70
CA THR A 336 28.28 -8.92 -1.57
C THR A 336 29.53 -9.19 -0.75
N ASN A 337 29.87 -8.24 0.13
CA ASN A 337 31.01 -8.37 1.02
C ASN A 337 30.87 -9.54 2.00
N LEU A 338 29.67 -9.75 2.56
CA LEU A 338 29.42 -10.87 3.46
C LEU A 338 29.61 -12.22 2.77
N LEU A 339 29.11 -12.38 1.54
CA LEU A 339 29.26 -13.63 0.77
C LEU A 339 30.72 -13.88 0.39
N LYS A 340 31.43 -12.84 -0.05
CA LYS A 340 32.82 -12.93 -0.53
C LYS A 340 33.85 -13.10 0.60
N PHE A 341 33.69 -12.36 1.69
CA PHE A 341 34.71 -12.25 2.74
C PHE A 341 34.25 -12.80 4.09
N GLN A 342 33.01 -13.29 4.21
CA GLN A 342 32.38 -13.75 5.46
C GLN A 342 32.27 -12.66 6.55
N LYS A 343 32.44 -11.39 6.15
CA LYS A 343 32.33 -10.19 6.98
C LYS A 343 32.05 -8.98 6.11
N ASN A 344 31.48 -7.95 6.71
CA ASN A 344 31.19 -6.66 6.09
C ASN A 344 31.17 -5.57 7.18
N TYR A 345 30.99 -4.31 6.80
CA TYR A 345 31.02 -3.20 7.76
C TYR A 345 29.90 -3.32 8.81
N THR A 346 28.74 -3.84 8.42
CA THR A 346 27.57 -4.04 9.28
C THR A 346 27.87 -5.03 10.40
N THR A 347 28.36 -6.23 10.06
CA THR A 347 28.70 -7.28 11.03
C THR A 347 29.87 -6.89 11.93
N ILE A 348 30.84 -6.14 11.41
CA ILE A 348 31.92 -5.55 12.22
C ILE A 348 31.31 -4.56 13.23
N THR A 349 30.49 -3.62 12.75
CA THR A 349 29.85 -2.59 13.58
C THR A 349 29.01 -3.20 14.70
N LEU A 350 28.20 -4.22 14.41
CA LEU A 350 27.39 -4.90 15.41
C LEU A 350 28.25 -5.59 16.49
N LYS A 351 29.33 -6.27 16.10
CA LYS A 351 30.29 -6.85 17.05
C LYS A 351 30.99 -5.80 17.92
N LEU A 352 31.24 -4.60 17.37
CA LEU A 352 31.77 -3.47 18.15
C LEU A 352 30.75 -2.99 19.18
N LEU A 353 29.48 -2.84 18.80
CA LEU A 353 28.40 -2.44 19.71
C LEU A 353 28.21 -3.41 20.88
N GLU A 354 28.44 -4.71 20.66
CA GLU A 354 28.36 -5.74 21.71
C GLU A 354 29.51 -5.65 22.73
N ARG A 355 30.70 -5.22 22.33
CA ARG A 355 31.91 -5.24 23.18
C ARG A 355 32.32 -3.89 23.75
N ASP A 356 31.96 -2.78 23.10
CA ASP A 356 32.36 -1.43 23.48
C ASP A 356 31.19 -0.62 24.03
N SER A 357 31.22 -0.37 25.35
CA SER A 357 30.19 0.40 26.06
C SER A 357 30.15 1.88 25.68
N ILE A 358 31.29 2.49 25.33
CA ILE A 358 31.38 3.89 24.92
C ILE A 358 30.77 4.04 23.52
N PHE A 359 31.13 3.15 22.60
CA PHE A 359 30.53 3.14 21.27
C PHE A 359 29.02 2.93 21.34
N ARG A 360 28.55 1.98 22.16
CA ARG A 360 27.12 1.73 22.38
C ARG A 360 26.39 2.97 22.88
N THR A 361 26.97 3.71 23.82
CA THR A 361 26.38 4.95 24.34
C THR A 361 26.28 6.03 23.25
N LYS A 362 27.33 6.20 22.43
CA LYS A 362 27.30 7.12 21.27
C LYS A 362 26.24 6.71 20.25
N TYR A 363 26.14 5.41 19.95
CA TYR A 363 25.14 4.87 19.04
C TYR A 363 23.71 5.06 19.55
N TYR A 364 23.48 4.85 20.86
CA TYR A 364 22.18 5.14 21.48
C TYR A 364 21.81 6.62 21.35
N ASN A 365 22.75 7.52 21.65
CA ASN A 365 22.53 8.96 21.48
C ASN A 365 22.19 9.30 20.03
N LEU A 366 22.91 8.71 19.06
CA LEU A 366 22.64 8.88 17.63
C LEU A 366 21.20 8.48 17.28
N MET A 367 20.71 7.33 17.76
CA MET A 367 19.33 6.90 17.55
C MET A 367 18.32 7.88 18.14
N THR A 368 18.48 8.27 19.40
CA THR A 368 17.54 9.18 20.08
C THR A 368 17.52 10.59 19.48
N SER A 369 18.60 10.99 18.81
CA SER A 369 18.71 12.24 18.05
C SER A 369 18.16 12.17 16.63
N GLU A 370 17.56 11.05 16.21
CA GLU A 370 17.09 10.82 14.84
C GLU A 370 18.20 11.01 13.79
N CYS A 371 19.40 10.48 14.10
CA CYS A 371 20.60 10.57 13.26
C CYS A 371 21.03 12.02 12.95
N GLU A 372 21.03 12.90 13.95
CA GLU A 372 21.55 14.25 13.79
C GLU A 372 22.99 14.25 13.24
N GLU A 373 23.29 15.13 12.29
CA GLU A 373 24.56 15.09 11.56
C GLU A 373 25.79 15.33 12.45
N SER A 374 25.66 16.15 13.48
CA SER A 374 26.71 16.44 14.46
C SER A 374 27.11 15.18 15.24
N ILE A 375 26.11 14.47 15.78
CA ILE A 375 26.28 13.22 16.55
C ILE A 375 26.75 12.08 15.65
N LEU A 376 26.27 12.03 14.40
CA LEU A 376 26.73 11.06 13.41
C LEU A 376 28.23 11.21 13.14
N LYS A 377 28.69 12.44 12.89
CA LYS A 377 30.12 12.73 12.67
C LYS A 377 30.97 12.36 13.87
N GLU A 378 30.52 12.70 15.08
CA GLU A 378 31.23 12.35 16.31
C GLU A 378 31.33 10.83 16.48
N THR A 379 30.24 10.10 16.20
CA THR A 379 30.19 8.64 16.32
C THR A 379 31.11 7.97 15.29
N VAL A 380 31.07 8.41 14.03
CA VAL A 380 31.96 7.91 12.97
C VAL A 380 33.41 8.17 13.31
N LYS A 381 33.74 9.39 13.75
CA LYS A 381 35.09 9.75 14.16
C LYS A 381 35.59 8.85 15.29
N TYR A 382 34.77 8.64 16.32
CA TYR A 382 35.12 7.74 17.42
C TYR A 382 35.47 6.33 16.93
N VAL A 383 34.65 5.77 16.04
CA VAL A 383 34.89 4.42 15.52
C VAL A 383 36.17 4.36 14.68
N LEU A 384 36.44 5.35 13.83
CA LEU A 384 37.66 5.36 13.03
C LEU A 384 38.91 5.59 13.90
N ASP A 385 38.87 6.51 14.86
CA ASP A 385 40.00 6.79 15.75
C ASP A 385 40.42 5.56 16.58
N ASN A 386 39.47 4.68 16.94
CA ASN A 386 39.72 3.51 17.80
C ASN A 386 39.77 2.16 17.06
N TYR A 387 39.12 2.06 15.89
CA TYR A 387 38.89 0.78 15.20
C TYR A 387 39.10 0.83 13.69
N ASN A 388 39.77 1.84 13.12
CA ASN A 388 40.01 1.96 11.67
C ASN A 388 40.54 0.68 11.02
N ASP A 389 41.40 -0.08 11.71
CA ASP A 389 41.98 -1.33 11.20
C ASP A 389 40.98 -2.47 11.06
N SER A 390 39.85 -2.41 11.79
CA SER A 390 38.76 -3.36 11.63
C SER A 390 38.02 -3.17 10.30
N PHE A 391 38.03 -1.94 9.76
CA PHE A 391 37.32 -1.53 8.54
C PHE A 391 38.28 -1.46 7.36
N ILE A 392 38.68 -2.62 6.85
CA ILE A 392 39.67 -2.74 5.76
C ILE A 392 39.13 -2.19 4.42
N SER A 393 40.04 -1.80 3.52
CA SER A 393 39.70 -1.14 2.25
C SER A 393 39.07 -2.08 1.22
N GLU A 394 39.30 -3.39 1.34
CA GLU A 394 38.74 -4.41 0.45
C GLU A 394 37.22 -4.58 0.60
N LEU A 395 36.67 -4.15 1.75
CA LEU A 395 35.24 -4.14 2.03
C LEU A 395 34.58 -2.80 1.64
N LEU A 396 35.37 -1.82 1.18
CA LEU A 396 34.88 -0.48 0.86
C LEU A 396 34.48 -0.42 -0.63
N PRO A 397 33.26 0.03 -0.95
CA PRO A 397 32.88 0.28 -2.34
C PRO A 397 33.81 1.30 -2.99
N SER A 398 34.13 1.09 -4.27
CA SER A 398 35.19 1.81 -5.01
C SER A 398 35.03 3.33 -5.09
N ASN A 399 33.82 3.85 -4.87
CA ASN A 399 33.47 5.27 -4.93
C ASN A 399 33.20 5.90 -3.55
N LYS A 400 33.50 5.22 -2.44
CA LYS A 400 33.22 5.71 -1.09
C LYS A 400 34.48 5.87 -0.26
N THR A 401 34.41 6.75 0.74
CA THR A 401 35.42 6.85 1.80
C THR A 401 34.96 6.01 2.99
N LYS A 402 35.89 5.54 3.82
CA LYS A 402 35.54 4.79 5.05
C LYS A 402 34.57 5.58 5.94
N GLU A 403 34.81 6.89 6.07
CA GLU A 403 33.97 7.80 6.84
C GLU A 403 32.53 7.84 6.30
N SER A 404 32.36 8.08 5.00
CA SER A 404 31.02 8.18 4.42
C SER A 404 30.29 6.84 4.43
N TYR A 405 31.00 5.74 4.17
CA TYR A 405 30.40 4.42 4.17
C TYR A 405 30.00 3.96 5.58
N LEU A 406 30.84 4.20 6.59
CA LEU A 406 30.49 3.90 7.97
C LEU A 406 29.30 4.75 8.45
N ALA A 407 29.21 6.00 8.03
CA ALA A 407 28.07 6.86 8.31
C ALA A 407 26.76 6.32 7.69
N ASP A 408 26.85 5.80 6.47
CA ASP A 408 25.72 5.13 5.80
C ASP A 408 25.29 3.88 6.61
N ILE A 409 26.25 3.04 7.05
CA ILE A 409 26.00 1.83 7.84
C ILE A 409 25.31 2.15 9.17
N LEU A 410 25.80 3.16 9.90
CA LEU A 410 25.21 3.56 11.18
C LEU A 410 23.77 4.03 11.01
N GLN A 411 23.50 4.87 10.01
CA GLN A 411 22.15 5.36 9.74
C GLN A 411 21.20 4.24 9.31
N PHE A 412 21.65 3.29 8.48
CA PHE A 412 20.88 2.10 8.14
C PHE A 412 20.58 1.25 9.38
N LEU A 413 21.58 0.99 10.22
CA LEU A 413 21.37 0.27 11.46
C LEU A 413 20.33 0.97 12.34
N CYS A 414 20.45 2.27 12.59
CA CYS A 414 19.45 3.04 13.34
C CYS A 414 18.05 2.92 12.73
N ALA A 415 17.94 2.96 11.40
CA ALA A 415 16.67 2.79 10.70
C ALA A 415 16.07 1.38 10.86
N THR A 416 16.88 0.38 11.19
CA THR A 416 16.47 -1.03 11.36
C THR A 416 16.27 -1.46 12.82
N GLU A 417 16.60 -0.63 13.79
CA GLU A 417 16.46 -0.97 15.21
C GLU A 417 14.97 -1.09 15.61
N PRO A 418 14.57 -2.11 16.38
CA PRO A 418 13.16 -2.42 16.68
C PRO A 418 12.36 -1.29 17.32
#